data_AF-A0A4R6KBV7-F1
#
_entry.id   AF-A0A4R6KBV7-F1
#
_cell.length_a   1.000
_cell.length_b   1.000
_cell.length_c   1.000
_cell.angle_alpha   90.00
_cell.angle_beta   90.00
_cell.angle_gamma   90.00
#
_symmetry.space_group_name_H-M   'P 1'
#
loop_
_entity.id
_entity.type
_entity.pdbx_description
1 polymer ?
#
loop_
_entity_poly.entity_id
_entity_poly.type
_entity_poly.pdbx_seq_one_letter_code
_entity_poly.pdbx_strand_id
1 'polypeptide(L)'
;MELREFEGGHTALVAGWATSAEEVGLGPVFVRALLGQALDSGHSDVFLRVRPDNLPAIRMYERVGFLRVTDELAAEWNKAQPIAYTWMQYPTGDD
;
A
#
# COMPACT_ATOMS: atom_id res chain seq x y z
N MET A 1 -9.46 12.00 9.92
CA MET A 1 -8.28 11.57 9.16
C MET A 1 -7.34 10.99 10.19
N GLU A 2 -7.27 9.67 10.31
CA GLU A 2 -6.45 9.00 11.32
C GLU A 2 -5.44 8.11 10.61
N LEU A 3 -4.18 8.46 10.74
CA LEU A 3 -3.07 7.54 10.52
C LEU A 3 -3.15 6.53 11.66
N ARG A 4 -3.43 5.27 11.36
CA ARG A 4 -3.39 4.21 12.36
C ARG A 4 -2.08 3.46 12.21
N GLU A 5 -1.29 3.48 13.27
CA GLU A 5 -0.08 2.68 13.40
C GLU A 5 -0.46 1.20 13.31
N PHE A 6 0.28 0.44 12.51
CA PHE A 6 0.20 -1.00 12.49
C PHE A 6 1.00 -1.52 13.68
N GLU A 7 0.31 -2.02 14.72
CA GLU A 7 0.95 -2.55 15.91
C GLU A 7 1.56 -3.93 15.57
N GLY A 8 2.80 -3.90 15.10
CA GLY A 8 3.55 -5.10 14.72
C GLY A 8 4.95 -4.74 14.28
N GLY A 9 5.83 -4.35 15.22
CA GLY A 9 7.31 -4.32 15.10
C GLY A 9 7.96 -3.54 13.95
N HIS A 10 7.20 -3.03 12.98
CA HIS A 10 7.64 -2.40 11.75
C HIS A 10 6.85 -1.11 11.60
N THR A 11 7.54 0.02 11.59
CA THR A 11 6.94 1.36 11.52
C THR A 11 6.42 1.62 10.09
N ALA A 12 5.37 0.91 9.70
CA ALA A 12 4.73 1.03 8.38
C ALA A 12 3.44 1.84 8.49
N LEU A 13 3.39 2.97 7.79
CA LEU A 13 2.17 3.79 7.63
C LEU A 13 1.32 3.20 6.50
N VAL A 14 0.26 2.47 6.85
CA VAL A 14 -0.70 1.91 5.87
C VAL A 14 -1.74 2.96 5.51
N ALA A 15 -1.40 3.78 4.53
CA ALA A 15 -2.30 4.72 3.91
C ALA A 15 -3.47 4.07 3.13
N GLY A 16 -4.60 3.74 3.76
CA GLY A 16 -5.78 3.22 3.06
C GLY A 16 -6.60 4.34 2.39
N TRP A 17 -6.55 4.51 1.07
CA TRP A 17 -7.27 5.61 0.39
C TRP A 17 -7.77 5.37 -1.05
N ALA A 18 -8.13 4.15 -1.45
CA ALA A 18 -8.91 4.01 -2.68
C ALA A 18 -10.01 2.96 -2.51
N THR A 19 -11.21 3.43 -2.18
CA THR A 19 -12.43 2.63 -2.14
C THR A 19 -13.08 2.49 -3.50
N SER A 20 -12.68 3.29 -4.50
CA SER A 20 -13.25 3.25 -5.86
C SER A 20 -12.23 3.57 -6.97
N ALA A 21 -12.55 3.17 -8.20
CA ALA A 21 -11.73 3.41 -9.39
C ALA A 21 -11.77 4.87 -9.89
N GLU A 22 -12.72 5.68 -9.42
CA GLU A 22 -12.85 7.09 -9.80
C GLU A 22 -11.88 8.00 -9.02
N GLU A 23 -11.50 7.61 -7.80
CA GLU A 23 -10.46 8.27 -6.99
C GLU A 23 -9.04 8.15 -7.62
N VAL A 24 -8.89 7.33 -8.66
CA VAL A 24 -7.63 7.05 -9.36
C VAL A 24 -7.17 8.21 -10.25
N GLY A 25 -8.06 9.15 -10.61
CA GLY A 25 -7.77 10.26 -11.53
C GLY A 25 -6.69 11.25 -11.05
N LEU A 26 -6.52 11.41 -9.74
CA LEU A 26 -5.42 12.16 -9.10
C LEU A 26 -4.35 11.25 -8.47
N GLY A 27 -4.59 9.95 -8.52
CA GLY A 27 -3.91 8.95 -7.72
C GLY A 27 -2.39 8.87 -7.93
N PRO A 28 -1.84 8.85 -9.16
CA PRO A 28 -0.40 8.66 -9.33
C PRO A 28 0.45 9.81 -8.76
N VAL A 29 -0.01 11.07 -8.92
CA VAL A 29 0.70 12.24 -8.39
C VAL A 29 0.61 12.28 -6.88
N PHE A 30 -0.56 11.99 -6.33
CA PHE A 30 -0.78 11.95 -4.88
C PHE A 30 0.01 10.83 -4.20
N VAL A 31 -0.01 9.62 -4.77
CA VAL A 31 0.75 8.47 -4.27
C VAL A 31 2.24 8.74 -4.34
N ARG A 32 2.74 9.37 -5.42
CA ARG A 32 4.15 9.77 -5.50
C ARG A 32 4.53 10.83 -4.47
N ALA A 33 3.66 11.81 -4.20
CA ALA A 33 3.91 12.83 -3.19
C ALA A 33 3.99 12.22 -1.77
N LEU A 34 3.08 11.30 -1.45
CA LEU A 34 3.09 10.59 -0.17
C LEU A 34 4.26 9.63 -0.03
N LEU A 35 4.62 8.93 -1.12
CA LEU A 35 5.84 8.13 -1.15
C LEU A 35 7.07 8.99 -0.92
N GLY A 36 7.18 10.14 -1.60
CA GLY A 36 8.26 11.10 -1.37
C GLY A 36 8.37 11.48 0.10
N GLN A 37 7.26 11.86 0.73
CA GLN A 37 7.24 12.20 2.15
C GLN A 37 7.64 11.02 3.07
N ALA A 38 7.15 9.81 2.79
CA ALA A 38 7.46 8.62 3.57
C ALA A 38 8.95 8.25 3.48
N LEU A 39 9.51 8.32 2.27
CA LEU A 39 10.92 8.06 2.00
C LEU A 39 11.83 9.14 2.63
N ASP A 40 11.47 10.41 2.48
CA ASP A 40 12.21 11.54 3.07
C ASP A 40 12.22 11.48 4.61
N SER A 41 11.21 10.84 5.20
CA SER A 41 11.12 10.61 6.65
C SER A 41 11.89 9.36 7.10
N GLY A 42 12.54 8.64 6.17
CA GLY A 42 13.35 7.45 6.46
C GLY A 42 12.57 6.15 6.66
N HIS A 43 11.30 6.08 6.22
CA HIS A 43 10.55 4.83 6.27
C HIS A 43 11.01 3.88 5.16
N SER A 44 11.48 2.70 5.56
CA SER A 44 11.89 1.62 4.66
C SER A 44 10.74 0.72 4.19
N ASP A 45 9.59 0.85 4.84
CA ASP A 45 8.53 -0.16 4.79
C ASP A 45 7.19 0.49 4.49
N VAL A 46 6.93 0.73 3.19
CA VAL A 46 5.68 1.33 2.73
C VAL A 46 4.76 0.28 2.15
N PHE A 47 3.67 -0.01 2.86
CA PHE A 47 2.66 -0.99 2.46
C PHE A 47 1.29 -0.36 2.23
N LEU A 48 0.52 -0.94 1.32
CA LEU A 48 -0.89 -0.62 1.12
C LEU A 48 -1.70 -1.89 0.89
N ARG A 49 -3.02 -1.78 1.09
CA ARG A 49 -3.98 -2.83 0.74
C ARG A 49 -5.04 -2.28 -0.20
N VAL A 50 -5.45 -3.10 -1.14
CA VAL A 50 -6.48 -2.77 -2.14
C VAL A 50 -7.40 -3.96 -2.32
N ARG A 51 -8.70 -3.71 -2.52
CA ARG A 51 -9.64 -4.81 -2.77
C ARG A 51 -9.20 -5.58 -4.02
N PRO A 52 -9.32 -6.92 -4.01
CA PRO A 52 -8.81 -7.75 -5.11
C PRO A 52 -9.52 -7.51 -6.44
N ASP A 53 -10.76 -7.00 -6.40
CA ASP A 53 -11.57 -6.65 -7.57
C ASP A 53 -11.27 -5.25 -8.13
N ASN A 54 -10.53 -4.40 -7.41
CA ASN A 54 -10.12 -3.08 -7.88
C ASN A 54 -8.85 -3.16 -8.76
N LEU A 55 -8.97 -3.89 -9.87
CA LEU A 55 -7.91 -4.07 -10.87
C LEU A 55 -7.34 -2.73 -11.41
N PRO A 56 -8.14 -1.66 -11.63
CA PRO A 56 -7.59 -0.38 -12.04
C PRO A 56 -6.60 0.22 -11.03
N ALA A 57 -6.92 0.17 -9.74
CA ALA A 57 -6.04 0.67 -8.68
C ALA A 57 -4.78 -0.20 -8.55
N ILE A 58 -4.92 -1.53 -8.57
CA ILE A 58 -3.78 -2.46 -8.53
C ILE A 58 -2.77 -2.14 -9.65
N ARG A 59 -3.25 -2.01 -10.90
CA ARG A 59 -2.38 -1.68 -12.04
C ARG A 59 -1.75 -0.29 -11.92
N MET A 60 -2.44 0.65 -11.27
CA MET A 60 -1.89 1.98 -11.03
C MET A 60 -0.72 1.92 -10.04
N TYR A 61 -0.89 1.22 -8.92
CA TYR A 61 0.16 1.04 -7.92
C TYR A 61 1.37 0.28 -8.50
N GLU A 62 1.13 -0.77 -9.29
CA GLU A 62 2.18 -1.50 -10.02
C GLU A 62 2.99 -0.55 -10.93
N ARG A 63 2.33 0.38 -11.64
CA ARG A 63 3.01 1.40 -12.48
C ARG A 63 3.77 2.45 -11.69
N VAL A 64 3.36 2.73 -10.45
CA VAL A 64 4.07 3.66 -9.57
C VAL A 64 5.33 3.02 -8.99
N GLY A 65 5.39 1.68 -8.93
CA GLY A 65 6.55 0.91 -8.46
C GLY A 65 6.22 -0.02 -7.28
N PHE A 66 4.96 -0.08 -6.84
CA PHE A 66 4.56 -1.06 -5.85
C PHE A 66 4.61 -2.48 -6.43
N LEU A 67 5.09 -3.41 -5.62
CA LEU A 67 5.08 -4.83 -5.88
C LEU A 67 4.04 -5.50 -4.99
N ARG A 68 3.45 -6.60 -5.43
CA ARG A 68 2.64 -7.43 -4.53
C ARG A 68 3.56 -8.05 -3.47
N VAL A 69 3.07 -8.12 -2.24
CA VAL A 69 3.75 -8.92 -1.21
C VAL A 69 3.64 -10.41 -1.54
N THR A 70 4.42 -11.25 -0.85
CA THR A 70 4.34 -12.70 -1.04
C THR A 70 2.96 -13.25 -0.67
N ASP A 71 2.56 -14.34 -1.31
CA ASP A 71 1.26 -14.97 -1.02
C ASP A 71 1.14 -15.42 0.44
N GLU A 72 2.24 -15.86 1.04
CA GLU A 72 2.32 -16.24 2.45
C GLU A 72 2.03 -15.05 3.38
N LEU A 73 2.71 -13.92 3.15
CA LEU A 73 2.51 -12.70 3.95
C LEU A 73 1.11 -12.11 3.74
N ALA A 74 0.63 -12.09 2.49
CA ALA A 74 -0.73 -11.67 2.18
C ALA A 74 -1.76 -12.56 2.88
N ALA A 75 -1.57 -13.88 2.89
CA ALA A 75 -2.46 -14.81 3.56
C ALA A 75 -2.46 -14.60 5.08
N GLU A 76 -1.28 -14.38 5.68
CA GLU A 76 -1.14 -14.07 7.09
C GLU A 76 -1.90 -12.79 7.46
N TRP A 77 -1.64 -11.69 6.74
CA TRP A 77 -2.26 -10.39 7.03
C TRP A 77 -3.77 -10.38 6.77
N ASN A 78 -4.24 -11.19 5.83
CA ASN A 78 -5.67 -11.31 5.54
C ASN A 78 -6.44 -12.13 6.60
N LYS A 79 -5.79 -12.90 7.49
CA LYS A 79 -6.50 -13.63 8.58
C LYS A 79 -7.31 -12.68 9.47
N ALA A 80 -6.84 -11.46 9.66
CA ALA A 80 -7.50 -10.43 10.48
C ALA A 80 -8.45 -9.53 9.69
N GLN A 81 -8.70 -9.82 8.40
CA GLN A 81 -9.46 -8.95 7.52
C GLN A 81 -10.77 -9.59 7.06
N PRO A 82 -11.83 -8.78 6.83
CA PRO A 82 -13.11 -9.29 6.35
C PRO A 82 -13.07 -9.76 4.88
N ILE A 83 -12.03 -9.39 4.13
CA ILE A 83 -11.84 -9.70 2.72
C ILE A 83 -10.37 -10.07 2.50
N ALA A 84 -10.10 -10.99 1.57
CA ALA A 84 -8.76 -11.27 1.08
C ALA A 84 -8.24 -10.10 0.23
N TYR A 85 -7.69 -9.08 0.87
CA TYR A 85 -7.12 -7.93 0.19
C TYR A 85 -5.86 -8.30 -0.59
N THR A 86 -5.61 -7.57 -1.69
CA THR A 86 -4.31 -7.54 -2.35
C THR A 86 -3.42 -6.57 -1.58
N TRP A 87 -2.34 -7.10 -1.02
CA TRP A 87 -1.34 -6.32 -0.31
C TRP A 87 -0.17 -6.00 -1.23
N MET A 88 0.29 -4.76 -1.18
CA MET A 88 1.37 -4.26 -2.03
C MET A 88 2.37 -3.46 -1.21
N GLN A 89 3.64 -3.55 -1.58
CA GLN A 89 4.76 -2.87 -0.94
C GLN A 89 5.50 -2.02 -1.97
N TYR A 90 5.96 -0.84 -1.58
CA TYR A 90 6.92 -0.10 -2.38
C TYR A 90 8.32 -0.54 -1.95
N PRO A 91 9.17 -1.05 -2.87
CA PRO A 91 10.53 -1.43 -2.54
C PRO A 91 11.32 -0.15 -2.27
N THR A 92 11.58 0.13 -1.00
CA THR A 92 12.64 1.08 -0.64
C THR A 92 13.91 0.23 -0.56
N GLY A 93 14.92 0.51 -1.37
CA GLY A 93 16.08 -0.37 -1.49
C GLY A 93 16.79 -0.56 -0.14
N ASP A 94 17.04 -1.81 0.22
CA ASP A 94 18.30 -2.21 0.83
C ASP A 94 19.22 -2.58 -0.34
N ASP A 95 20.06 -1.64 -0.79
CA ASP A 95 21.26 -1.92 -1.58
C ASP A 95 22.41 -1.06 -1.02
#